data_AF-A0A8H3BG40-F1
#
_entry.id   AF-A0A8H3BG40-F1
#
_cell.length_a   1.000
_cell.length_b   1.000
_cell.length_c   1.000
_cell.angle_alpha   90.00
_cell.angle_beta   90.00
_cell.angle_gamma   90.00
#
_symmetry.space_group_name_H-M   'P 1'
#
loop_
_entity.id
_entity.type
_entity.pdbx_description
1 polymer ?
#
loop_
_entity_poly.entity_id
_entity_poly.type
_entity_poly.pdbx_seq_one_letter_code
_entity_poly.pdbx_strand_id
1 'polypeptide(L)'
;PNPTNGHPSHYPHNFLMGHEIYQSQYSSDRSLSLGTYRILNVREKTAVQISEHDPTKVITWGQHKGENQQWFLQRSGHGHQLQNRQYDAYLAVSNTDNGGLVYASKYPTTWVFLKYQGNHILQLADKNRVLDLHCGSGHNGNVMHIFNQDGSHMPHRIWRLERLGDGSSQEELAGSREEIASKGKELLQLREELSNAKSGLSSLQSLLDRQEETISQLQRDLKSKEEALSYSYKLNEESIHLRSQHSILESKLSQQQAETAGLQTKVDRLEYLISQILGKPGNTSVRETS
;
A
#
# COMPACT_ATOMS: atom_id res chain seq x y z
N PRO A 1 -35.09 -17.06 35.19
CA PRO A 1 -33.71 -16.93 35.70
C PRO A 1 -32.87 -18.15 35.28
N ASN A 2 -32.19 -18.03 34.13
CA ASN A 2 -31.08 -18.90 33.73
C ASN A 2 -30.33 -18.21 32.59
N PRO A 3 -29.07 -17.78 32.80
CA PRO A 3 -28.14 -17.59 31.70
C PRO A 3 -26.91 -18.48 31.90
N THR A 4 -26.37 -19.02 30.80
CA THR A 4 -25.05 -18.60 30.27
C THR A 4 -24.63 -19.58 29.17
N ASN A 5 -24.69 -19.10 27.93
CA ASN A 5 -23.96 -19.64 26.78
C ASN A 5 -22.54 -19.07 26.81
N GLY A 6 -21.52 -19.93 26.88
CA GLY A 6 -20.12 -19.56 26.70
C GLY A 6 -19.62 -19.98 25.32
N HIS A 7 -19.41 -19.01 24.43
CA HIS A 7 -18.70 -19.20 23.17
C HIS A 7 -17.19 -19.26 23.43
N PRO A 8 -16.43 -20.21 22.85
CA PRO A 8 -14.98 -20.20 22.92
C PRO A 8 -14.40 -19.19 21.91
N SER A 9 -13.61 -18.25 22.44
CA SER A 9 -12.87 -17.27 21.65
C SER A 9 -11.73 -17.94 20.90
N HIS A 10 -11.82 -17.96 19.58
CA HIS A 10 -10.68 -18.22 18.71
C HIS A 10 -9.68 -17.07 18.83
N TYR A 11 -8.54 -17.34 19.48
CA TYR A 11 -7.37 -16.48 19.35
C TYR A 11 -6.67 -16.76 18.01
N PRO A 12 -6.31 -15.74 17.23
CA PRO A 12 -5.50 -15.92 16.04
C PRO A 12 -4.08 -16.31 16.46
N HIS A 13 -3.66 -17.52 16.05
CA HIS A 13 -2.25 -17.89 16.07
C HIS A 13 -1.50 -16.98 15.10
N ASN A 14 -0.86 -15.95 15.65
CA ASN A 14 0.22 -15.25 14.98
C ASN A 14 1.36 -16.25 14.77
N PHE A 15 1.39 -16.86 13.58
CA PHE A 15 2.57 -17.54 13.05
C PHE A 15 3.69 -16.49 12.88
N LEU A 16 4.43 -16.26 13.96
CA LEU A 16 5.78 -15.71 13.86
C LEU A 16 6.60 -16.76 13.10
N MET A 17 6.74 -16.57 11.78
CA MET A 17 7.74 -17.25 10.94
C MET A 17 9.17 -16.79 11.29
N GLY A 18 9.48 -16.70 12.58
CA GLY A 18 10.85 -16.63 13.06
C GLY A 18 11.38 -18.06 13.07
N HIS A 19 12.15 -18.41 12.05
CA HIS A 19 12.80 -19.71 11.91
C HIS A 19 13.71 -19.94 13.14
N GLU A 20 13.19 -20.62 14.16
CA GLU A 20 14.02 -21.17 15.21
C GLU A 20 14.93 -22.21 14.58
N ILE A 21 16.22 -21.88 14.53
CA ILE A 21 17.26 -22.84 14.15
C ILE A 21 17.10 -24.05 15.06
N TYR A 22 17.05 -25.24 14.47
CA TYR A 22 16.95 -26.46 15.24
C TYR A 22 18.07 -26.51 16.29
N GLN A 23 17.70 -26.66 17.57
CA GLN A 23 18.68 -26.71 18.66
C GLN A 23 19.43 -28.05 18.61
N SER A 24 20.66 -28.02 18.10
CA SER A 24 21.57 -29.16 18.19
C SER A 24 22.28 -29.18 19.55
N GLN A 25 22.64 -30.38 20.02
CA GLN A 25 23.50 -30.58 21.19
C GLN A 25 24.94 -30.06 20.97
N TYR A 26 25.29 -29.76 19.73
CA TYR A 26 26.59 -29.22 19.34
C TYR A 26 26.51 -27.71 19.10
N SER A 27 27.55 -26.98 19.50
CA SER A 27 27.59 -25.53 19.32
C SER A 27 27.85 -25.13 17.87
N SER A 28 27.08 -24.17 17.34
CA SER A 28 27.36 -23.57 16.03
C SER A 28 28.72 -22.85 16.00
N ASP A 29 29.47 -23.03 14.92
CA ASP A 29 30.74 -22.35 14.67
C ASP A 29 30.52 -20.97 14.06
N ARG A 30 30.29 -19.98 14.92
CA ARG A 30 30.17 -18.58 14.50
C ARG A 30 31.51 -17.93 14.16
N SER A 31 32.62 -18.59 14.49
CA SER A 31 33.99 -18.12 14.23
C SER A 31 34.55 -18.58 12.88
N LEU A 32 33.79 -19.39 12.13
CA LEU A 32 34.22 -19.87 10.82
C LEU A 32 34.37 -18.68 9.86
N SER A 33 35.60 -18.45 9.38
CA SER A 33 35.89 -17.35 8.45
C SER A 33 35.40 -17.67 7.05
N LEU A 34 34.93 -16.66 6.33
CA LEU A 34 34.60 -16.80 4.92
C LEU A 34 35.88 -17.11 4.10
N GLY A 35 35.70 -17.76 2.96
CA GLY A 35 36.80 -18.13 2.08
C GLY A 35 36.59 -19.46 1.36
N THR A 36 37.62 -19.91 0.67
CA THR A 36 37.62 -21.17 -0.07
C THR A 36 38.13 -22.31 0.82
N TYR A 37 37.37 -23.39 0.87
CA TYR A 37 37.65 -24.58 1.67
C TYR A 37 37.62 -25.84 0.81
N ARG A 38 38.37 -26.85 1.24
CA ARG A 38 38.12 -28.25 0.90
C ARG A 38 37.42 -28.92 2.07
N ILE A 39 36.34 -29.64 1.79
CA ILE A 39 35.54 -30.34 2.80
C ILE A 39 35.90 -31.82 2.72
N LEU A 40 36.49 -32.37 3.79
CA LEU A 40 37.04 -33.73 3.81
C LEU A 40 36.27 -34.59 4.80
N ASN A 41 35.87 -35.80 4.42
CA ASN A 41 35.38 -36.76 5.41
C ASN A 41 36.52 -37.15 6.36
N VAL A 42 36.29 -37.09 7.67
CA VAL A 42 37.34 -37.33 8.67
C VAL A 42 37.85 -38.76 8.63
N ARG A 43 36.99 -39.75 8.39
CA ARG A 43 37.34 -41.17 8.39
C ARG A 43 37.99 -41.58 7.07
N GLU A 44 37.29 -41.35 5.97
CA GLU A 44 37.65 -41.88 4.66
C GLU A 44 38.67 -41.01 3.90
N LYS A 45 38.92 -39.76 4.37
CA LYS A 45 39.83 -38.79 3.77
C LYS A 45 39.49 -38.41 2.31
N THR A 46 38.27 -38.67 1.87
CA THR A 46 37.74 -38.21 0.59
C THR A 46 37.19 -36.79 0.70
N ALA A 47 37.29 -36.03 -0.40
CA ALA A 47 36.80 -34.66 -0.52
C ALA A 47 35.42 -34.61 -1.17
N VAL A 48 34.60 -33.67 -0.72
CA VAL A 48 33.34 -33.30 -1.38
C VAL A 48 33.66 -32.63 -2.73
N GLN A 49 33.11 -33.17 -3.81
CA GLN A 49 33.42 -32.76 -5.18
C GLN A 49 32.16 -32.73 -6.05
N ILE A 50 32.09 -31.82 -7.03
CA ILE A 50 31.16 -31.95 -8.16
C ILE A 50 31.77 -32.88 -9.22
N SER A 51 31.02 -33.91 -9.62
CA SER A 51 31.48 -34.89 -10.61
C SER A 51 31.84 -34.25 -11.94
N GLU A 52 33.02 -34.59 -12.46
CA GLU A 52 33.51 -34.07 -13.76
C GLU A 52 32.67 -34.58 -14.95
N HIS A 53 32.13 -35.79 -14.81
CA HIS A 53 31.30 -36.42 -15.84
C HIS A 53 29.83 -35.99 -15.78
N ASP A 54 29.38 -35.46 -14.64
CA ASP A 54 27.99 -35.08 -14.40
C ASP A 54 27.95 -33.90 -13.42
N PRO A 55 27.95 -32.64 -13.92
CA PRO A 55 28.07 -31.45 -13.09
C PRO A 55 26.85 -31.20 -12.20
N THR A 56 25.82 -32.04 -12.26
CA THR A 56 24.67 -32.00 -11.35
C THR A 56 24.88 -32.84 -10.11
N LYS A 57 25.85 -33.75 -10.10
CA LYS A 57 26.12 -34.67 -8.99
C LYS A 57 27.22 -34.16 -8.07
N VAL A 58 26.95 -34.28 -6.78
CA VAL A 58 27.99 -34.11 -5.75
C VAL A 58 28.33 -35.50 -5.22
N ILE A 59 29.62 -35.80 -5.25
CA ILE A 59 30.20 -37.08 -4.87
C ILE A 59 31.36 -36.84 -3.91
N THR A 60 31.89 -37.92 -3.33
CA THR A 60 33.20 -37.89 -2.71
C THR A 60 34.25 -38.52 -3.59
N TRP A 61 35.46 -37.95 -3.58
CA TRP A 61 36.59 -38.44 -4.35
C TRP A 61 37.90 -38.26 -3.58
N GLY A 62 38.95 -39.00 -3.95
CA GLY A 62 40.29 -38.78 -3.39
C GLY A 62 40.72 -37.31 -3.49
N GLN A 63 41.36 -36.79 -2.45
CA GLN A 63 41.78 -35.38 -2.41
C GLN A 63 42.74 -35.02 -3.56
N HIS A 64 42.46 -33.94 -4.28
CA HIS A 64 43.35 -33.34 -5.27
C HIS A 64 43.19 -31.80 -5.31
N LYS A 65 43.98 -31.14 -6.17
CA LYS A 65 44.01 -29.67 -6.31
C LYS A 65 42.97 -29.11 -7.28
N GLY A 66 42.03 -29.93 -7.75
CA GLY A 66 41.00 -29.52 -8.72
C GLY A 66 40.04 -28.50 -8.10
N GLU A 67 39.57 -27.54 -8.89
CA GLU A 67 38.62 -26.51 -8.44
C GLU A 67 37.24 -27.08 -8.13
N ASN A 68 36.86 -28.18 -8.77
CA ASN A 68 35.66 -28.96 -8.46
C ASN A 68 35.62 -29.54 -7.03
N GLN A 69 36.74 -29.57 -6.31
CA GLN A 69 36.82 -29.94 -4.88
C GLN A 69 36.87 -28.72 -3.93
N GLN A 70 36.81 -27.50 -4.49
CA GLN A 70 36.95 -26.27 -3.73
C GLN A 70 35.60 -25.59 -3.60
N TRP A 71 35.24 -25.22 -2.38
CA TRP A 71 33.95 -24.64 -2.02
C TRP A 71 34.17 -23.29 -1.36
N PHE A 72 33.63 -22.24 -1.97
CA PHE A 72 33.60 -20.91 -1.42
C PHE A 72 32.45 -20.80 -0.41
N LEU A 73 32.82 -20.58 0.85
CA LEU A 73 31.91 -20.43 1.97
C LEU A 73 31.43 -18.98 2.05
N GLN A 74 30.14 -18.78 1.83
CA GLN A 74 29.46 -17.49 1.87
C GLN A 74 28.49 -17.42 3.04
N ARG A 75 28.34 -16.25 3.64
CA ARG A 75 27.36 -16.05 4.73
C ARG A 75 25.94 -16.04 4.17
N SER A 76 25.02 -16.77 4.81
CA SER A 76 23.60 -16.73 4.47
C SER A 76 22.73 -16.84 5.72
N GLY A 77 22.14 -15.71 6.14
CA GLY A 77 21.40 -15.61 7.39
C GLY A 77 22.23 -16.06 8.60
N HIS A 78 21.73 -17.07 9.31
CA HIS A 78 22.40 -17.68 10.46
C HIS A 78 23.38 -18.80 10.11
N GLY A 79 23.41 -19.25 8.86
CA GLY A 79 24.31 -20.29 8.37
C GLY A 79 25.19 -19.78 7.24
N HIS A 80 25.56 -20.72 6.37
CA HIS A 80 26.42 -20.45 5.23
C HIS A 80 25.94 -21.22 4.00
N GLN A 81 26.33 -20.74 2.84
CA GLN A 81 26.17 -21.44 1.56
C GLN A 81 27.55 -21.81 1.05
N LEU A 82 27.61 -22.89 0.28
CA LEU A 82 28.84 -23.45 -0.26
C LEU A 82 28.73 -23.45 -1.78
N GLN A 83 29.36 -22.48 -2.43
CA GLN A 83 29.43 -22.40 -3.89
C GLN A 83 30.68 -23.12 -4.38
N ASN A 84 30.57 -23.98 -5.37
CA ASN A 84 31.74 -24.61 -5.97
C ASN A 84 32.57 -23.58 -6.75
N ARG A 85 33.89 -23.72 -6.79
CA ARG A 85 34.77 -22.78 -7.51
C ARG A 85 34.81 -23.02 -9.02
N GLN A 86 34.65 -24.27 -9.46
CA GLN A 86 34.71 -24.62 -10.88
C GLN A 86 33.35 -24.50 -11.56
N TYR A 87 32.28 -24.83 -10.83
CA TYR A 87 30.92 -24.81 -11.33
C TYR A 87 30.15 -23.73 -10.58
N ASP A 88 29.42 -22.87 -11.31
CA ASP A 88 28.50 -21.89 -10.72
C ASP A 88 27.25 -22.59 -10.12
N ALA A 89 27.49 -23.38 -9.09
CA ALA A 89 26.54 -24.24 -8.43
C ALA A 89 26.88 -24.36 -6.93
N TYR A 90 25.84 -24.62 -6.14
CA TYR A 90 25.90 -24.72 -4.70
C TYR A 90 25.71 -26.15 -4.24
N LEU A 91 26.28 -26.47 -3.07
CA LEU A 91 25.99 -27.70 -2.34
C LEU A 91 24.56 -27.64 -1.83
N ALA A 92 23.67 -28.41 -2.44
CA ALA A 92 22.24 -28.38 -2.18
C ALA A 92 21.65 -29.76 -1.87
N VAL A 93 20.42 -29.79 -1.35
CA VAL A 93 19.67 -31.02 -1.08
C VAL A 93 18.43 -31.09 -1.96
N SER A 94 18.15 -32.25 -2.54
CA SER A 94 17.02 -32.42 -3.48
C SER A 94 15.65 -32.36 -2.77
N ASN A 95 15.62 -32.79 -1.51
CA ASN A 95 14.50 -32.67 -0.60
C ASN A 95 15.02 -32.65 0.84
N THR A 96 14.12 -32.41 1.79
CA THR A 96 14.46 -32.28 3.21
C THR A 96 14.07 -33.51 4.04
N ASP A 97 13.78 -34.62 3.38
CA ASP A 97 13.47 -35.89 4.02
C ASP A 97 14.75 -36.63 4.42
N ASN A 98 14.61 -37.60 5.34
CA ASN A 98 15.74 -38.42 5.75
C ASN A 98 16.18 -39.31 4.57
N GLY A 99 17.47 -39.26 4.22
CA GLY A 99 18.02 -39.89 3.02
C GLY A 99 17.92 -39.02 1.76
N GLY A 100 17.55 -37.74 1.86
CA GLY A 100 17.56 -36.82 0.73
C GLY A 100 18.95 -36.71 0.09
N LEU A 101 19.01 -36.70 -1.24
CA LEU A 101 20.27 -36.69 -1.99
C LEU A 101 20.89 -35.30 -1.97
N VAL A 102 22.21 -35.24 -1.76
CA VAL A 102 23.00 -34.00 -1.91
C VAL A 102 23.48 -33.89 -3.35
N TYR A 103 23.27 -32.72 -3.96
CA TYR A 103 23.53 -32.50 -5.38
C TYR A 103 23.96 -31.05 -5.65
N ALA A 104 24.38 -30.77 -6.89
CA ALA A 104 24.82 -29.45 -7.32
C ALA A 104 23.64 -28.70 -7.92
N SER A 105 23.32 -27.53 -7.38
CA SER A 105 22.15 -26.75 -7.77
C SER A 105 22.50 -25.28 -7.99
N LYS A 106 21.78 -24.60 -8.87
CA LYS A 106 21.81 -23.13 -8.94
C LYS A 106 21.16 -22.46 -7.73
N TYR A 107 20.35 -23.20 -6.98
CA TYR A 107 19.64 -22.71 -5.79
C TYR A 107 20.35 -23.19 -4.53
N PRO A 108 20.84 -22.28 -3.67
CA PRO A 108 21.65 -22.66 -2.54
C PRO A 108 20.84 -23.28 -1.40
N THR A 109 21.46 -24.20 -0.68
CA THR A 109 20.99 -24.68 0.63
C THR A 109 21.81 -24.03 1.74
N THR A 110 21.15 -23.65 2.83
CA THR A 110 21.81 -23.03 3.99
C THR A 110 22.24 -24.09 4.98
N TRP A 111 23.54 -24.12 5.26
CA TRP A 111 24.20 -25.07 6.15
C TRP A 111 24.67 -24.37 7.44
N VAL A 112 24.44 -25.01 8.59
CA VAL A 112 24.97 -24.64 9.89
C VAL A 112 26.13 -25.57 10.22
N PHE A 113 27.28 -25.00 10.53
CA PHE A 113 28.48 -25.74 10.90
C PHE A 113 28.51 -25.90 12.41
N LEU A 114 28.45 -27.13 12.90
CA LEU A 114 28.45 -27.44 14.33
C LEU A 114 29.82 -27.98 14.73
N LYS A 115 30.45 -27.42 15.77
CA LYS A 115 31.78 -27.85 16.25
C LYS A 115 31.71 -29.23 16.89
N TYR A 116 32.62 -30.11 16.48
CA TYR A 116 32.80 -31.43 17.07
C TYR A 116 34.28 -31.84 17.08
N GLN A 117 34.91 -31.84 18.26
CA GLN A 117 36.31 -32.28 18.45
C GLN A 117 37.31 -31.68 17.42
N GLY A 118 37.20 -30.37 17.15
CA GLY A 118 38.05 -29.68 16.17
C GLY A 118 37.66 -29.89 14.70
N ASN A 119 36.63 -30.69 14.43
CA ASN A 119 36.00 -30.87 13.12
C ASN A 119 34.57 -30.31 13.15
N HIS A 120 33.80 -30.55 12.08
CA HIS A 120 32.48 -30.00 11.89
C HIS A 120 31.45 -31.07 11.52
N ILE A 121 30.21 -30.84 11.95
CA ILE A 121 29.02 -31.49 11.41
C ILE A 121 28.28 -30.43 10.60
N LEU A 122 27.96 -30.72 9.35
CA LEU A 122 27.23 -29.81 8.47
C LEU A 122 25.74 -30.13 8.58
N GLN A 123 24.97 -29.29 9.26
CA GLN A 123 23.54 -29.45 9.48
C GLN A 123 22.74 -28.55 8.54
N LEU A 124 21.58 -28.99 8.07
CA LEU A 124 20.61 -28.11 7.43
C LEU A 124 20.08 -27.08 8.44
N ALA A 125 19.99 -25.81 8.03
CA ALA A 125 19.62 -24.73 8.95
C ALA A 125 18.19 -24.85 9.52
N ASP A 126 17.28 -25.47 8.78
CA ASP A 126 15.85 -25.55 9.05
C ASP A 126 15.41 -26.90 9.65
N LYS A 127 16.27 -27.92 9.63
CA LYS A 127 15.93 -29.27 10.09
C LYS A 127 17.09 -29.97 10.79
N ASN A 128 16.74 -30.92 11.66
CA ASN A 128 17.72 -31.81 12.27
C ASN A 128 18.23 -32.89 11.30
N ARG A 129 18.95 -32.45 10.28
CA ARG A 129 19.51 -33.29 9.22
C ARG A 129 20.93 -32.86 8.94
N VAL A 130 21.83 -33.82 8.82
CA VAL A 130 23.26 -33.57 8.66
C VAL A 130 23.80 -34.26 7.43
N LEU A 131 24.84 -33.68 6.84
CA LEU A 131 25.55 -34.24 5.69
C LEU A 131 26.20 -35.58 6.06
N ASP A 132 25.87 -36.61 5.29
CA ASP A 132 26.18 -38.00 5.53
C ASP A 132 26.86 -38.62 4.30
N LEU A 133 28.04 -39.22 4.50
CA LEU A 133 28.69 -40.03 3.48
C LEU A 133 28.00 -41.40 3.40
N HIS A 134 27.40 -41.71 2.26
CA HIS A 134 26.57 -42.90 2.10
C HIS A 134 27.30 -44.18 2.50
N CYS A 135 26.73 -44.90 3.47
CA CYS A 135 27.29 -46.13 4.04
C CYS A 135 28.72 -45.99 4.59
N GLY A 136 29.22 -44.77 4.80
CA GLY A 136 30.60 -44.49 5.21
C GLY A 136 31.66 -45.01 4.24
N SER A 137 31.34 -45.19 2.97
CA SER A 137 32.26 -45.73 1.97
C SER A 137 33.19 -44.65 1.40
N GLY A 138 34.50 -44.88 1.46
CA GLY A 138 35.54 -44.03 0.88
C GLY A 138 35.80 -44.22 -0.62
N HIS A 139 34.98 -45.01 -1.32
CA HIS A 139 35.15 -45.21 -2.77
C HIS A 139 34.93 -43.91 -3.55
N ASN A 140 35.77 -43.69 -4.55
CA ASN A 140 35.62 -42.60 -5.51
C ASN A 140 34.27 -42.68 -6.21
N GLY A 141 33.55 -41.56 -6.24
CA GLY A 141 32.22 -41.50 -6.84
C GLY A 141 31.08 -41.83 -5.87
N ASN A 142 31.37 -42.11 -4.60
CA ASN A 142 30.31 -42.34 -3.63
C ASN A 142 29.46 -41.08 -3.43
N VAL A 143 28.16 -41.27 -3.27
CA VAL A 143 27.18 -40.17 -3.11
C VAL A 143 27.04 -39.76 -1.65
N MET A 144 26.42 -38.61 -1.43
CA MET A 144 26.10 -38.11 -0.09
C MET A 144 24.62 -37.86 0.06
N HIS A 145 24.14 -38.03 1.29
CA HIS A 145 22.75 -37.79 1.65
C HIS A 145 22.68 -36.89 2.88
N ILE A 146 21.47 -36.51 3.24
CA ILE A 146 21.18 -35.95 4.56
C ILE A 146 20.51 -36.99 5.46
N PHE A 147 20.93 -37.10 6.72
CA PHE A 147 20.36 -38.02 7.69
C PHE A 147 20.10 -37.36 9.04
N ASN A 148 19.21 -37.95 9.84
CA ASN A 148 18.93 -37.49 11.20
C ASN A 148 20.20 -37.40 12.04
N GLN A 149 20.35 -36.30 12.79
CA GLN A 149 21.34 -36.24 13.87
C GLN A 149 20.72 -36.84 15.13
N ASP A 150 21.07 -38.09 15.44
CA ASP A 150 20.59 -38.86 16.58
C ASP A 150 21.56 -38.84 17.77
N GLY A 151 22.58 -37.97 17.72
CA GLY A 151 23.62 -37.85 18.74
C GLY A 151 24.65 -38.98 18.75
N SER A 152 24.45 -40.02 17.93
CA SER A 152 25.41 -41.12 17.83
C SER A 152 26.70 -40.67 17.14
N HIS A 153 27.84 -41.18 17.63
CA HIS A 153 29.14 -40.90 17.01
C HIS A 153 29.26 -41.70 15.70
N MET A 154 28.97 -41.02 14.59
CA MET A 154 29.01 -41.59 13.24
C MET A 154 30.11 -40.89 12.44
N PRO A 155 31.31 -41.49 12.31
CA PRO A 155 32.45 -40.85 11.64
C PRO A 155 32.18 -40.40 10.19
N HIS A 156 31.23 -41.04 9.51
CA HIS A 156 30.81 -40.70 8.15
C HIS A 156 29.98 -39.40 8.06
N ARG A 157 29.67 -38.76 9.20
CA ARG A 157 28.99 -37.45 9.30
C ARG A 157 29.90 -36.34 9.83
N ILE A 158 31.18 -36.63 10.05
CA ILE A 158 32.16 -35.70 10.59
C ILE A 158 33.08 -35.24 9.46
N TRP A 159 33.20 -33.93 9.31
CA TRP A 159 33.85 -33.28 8.19
C TRP A 159 34.94 -32.33 8.70
N ARG A 160 36.13 -32.42 8.11
CA ARG A 160 37.22 -31.49 8.34
C ARG A 160 37.20 -30.43 7.25
N LEU A 161 37.25 -29.16 7.66
CA LEU A 161 37.40 -28.03 6.75
C LEU A 161 38.87 -27.66 6.62
N GLU A 162 39.43 -27.82 5.43
CA GLU A 162 40.77 -27.39 5.09
C GLU A 162 40.68 -26.06 4.35
N ARG A 163 41.19 -24.98 4.98
CA ARG A 163 41.17 -23.64 4.39
C ARG A 163 42.22 -23.54 3.28
N LEU A 164 41.79 -23.17 2.08
CA LEU A 164 42.66 -23.03 0.91
C LEU A 164 43.03 -21.58 0.62
N GLY A 165 42.20 -20.63 1.03
CA GLY A 165 42.46 -19.20 0.88
C GLY A 165 41.22 -18.36 1.15
N ASP A 166 41.39 -17.05 1.15
CA ASP A 166 40.33 -16.09 1.50
C ASP A 166 39.34 -15.86 0.35
N GLY A 167 39.55 -16.52 -0.79
CA GLY A 167 38.71 -16.40 -1.99
C GLY A 167 38.68 -14.99 -2.57
N SER A 168 39.60 -14.10 -2.16
CA SER A 168 39.71 -12.76 -2.70
C SER A 168 40.34 -12.81 -4.10
N SER A 169 39.52 -13.04 -5.11
CA SER A 169 39.66 -12.22 -6.32
C SER A 169 39.38 -10.79 -5.85
N GLN A 170 40.42 -10.09 -5.39
CA GLN A 170 40.31 -8.72 -4.86
C GLN A 170 39.63 -7.79 -5.88
N GLU A 171 39.69 -8.16 -7.16
CA GLU A 171 38.98 -7.54 -8.29
C GLU A 171 37.44 -7.71 -8.25
N GLU A 172 36.91 -8.88 -7.87
CA GLU A 172 35.45 -9.08 -7.76
C GLU A 172 34.85 -8.32 -6.58
N LEU A 173 35.59 -8.24 -5.47
CA LEU A 173 35.21 -7.41 -4.31
C LEU A 173 35.31 -5.92 -4.64
N ALA A 174 36.31 -5.50 -5.42
CA ALA A 174 36.45 -4.12 -5.88
C ALA A 174 35.29 -3.74 -6.81
N GLY A 175 34.97 -4.58 -7.80
CA GLY A 175 33.84 -4.38 -8.71
C GLY A 175 32.50 -4.33 -7.97
N SER A 176 32.27 -5.27 -7.05
CA SER A 176 31.06 -5.26 -6.21
C SER A 176 30.97 -4.01 -5.34
N ARG A 177 32.10 -3.51 -4.82
CA ARG A 177 32.14 -2.29 -3.99
C ARG A 177 31.86 -1.03 -4.81
N GLU A 178 32.38 -0.95 -6.03
CA GLU A 178 32.08 0.14 -6.97
C GLU A 178 30.61 0.13 -7.39
N GLU A 179 30.05 -1.06 -7.67
CA GLU A 179 28.63 -1.22 -7.99
C GLU A 179 27.74 -0.80 -6.81
N ILE A 180 28.08 -1.21 -5.58
CA ILE A 180 27.37 -0.79 -4.37
C ILE A 180 27.47 0.73 -4.18
N ALA A 181 28.65 1.33 -4.42
CA ALA A 181 28.82 2.77 -4.33
C ALA A 181 28.00 3.52 -5.41
N SER A 182 27.93 2.98 -6.63
CA SER A 182 27.14 3.51 -7.74
C SER A 182 25.64 3.46 -7.41
N LYS A 183 25.14 2.28 -7.04
CA LYS A 183 23.74 2.07 -6.61
C LYS A 183 23.39 2.94 -5.39
N GLY A 184 24.34 3.15 -4.48
CA GLY A 184 24.16 4.04 -3.33
C GLY A 184 23.91 5.50 -3.74
N LYS A 185 24.61 6.00 -4.77
CA LYS A 185 24.38 7.34 -5.32
C LYS A 185 23.02 7.45 -6.01
N GLU A 186 22.66 6.45 -6.81
CA GLU A 186 21.35 6.39 -7.48
C GLU A 186 20.20 6.39 -6.47
N LEU A 187 20.31 5.61 -5.39
CA LEU A 187 19.32 5.61 -4.31
C LEU A 187 19.20 6.97 -3.61
N LEU A 188 20.31 7.69 -3.41
CA LEU A 188 20.26 9.03 -2.84
C LEU A 188 19.56 10.02 -3.78
N GLN A 189 19.84 9.94 -5.08
CA GLN A 189 19.18 10.77 -6.09
C GLN A 189 17.67 10.48 -6.14
N LEU A 190 17.26 9.22 -6.21
CA LEU A 190 15.85 8.84 -6.21
C LEU A 190 15.13 9.29 -4.93
N ARG A 191 15.82 9.27 -3.78
CA ARG A 191 15.26 9.76 -2.52
C ARG A 191 15.03 11.27 -2.54
N GLU A 192 15.93 12.03 -3.15
CA GLU A 192 15.78 13.48 -3.34
C GLU A 192 14.63 13.80 -4.30
N GLU A 193 14.56 13.12 -5.44
CA GLU A 193 13.46 13.26 -6.40
C GLU A 193 12.10 12.92 -5.77
N LEU A 194 12.03 11.86 -4.96
CA LEU A 194 10.82 11.47 -4.23
C LEU A 194 10.43 12.53 -3.19
N SER A 195 11.40 13.11 -2.49
CA SER A 195 11.16 14.22 -1.55
C SER A 195 10.61 15.45 -2.27
N ASN A 196 11.18 15.79 -3.43
CA ASN A 196 10.74 16.92 -4.24
C ASN A 196 9.32 16.70 -4.78
N ALA A 197 9.03 15.52 -5.32
CA ALA A 197 7.70 15.13 -5.80
C ALA A 197 6.66 15.19 -4.68
N LYS A 198 7.00 14.71 -3.47
CA LYS A 198 6.12 14.77 -2.29
C LYS A 198 5.78 16.21 -1.90
N SER A 199 6.77 17.11 -1.96
CA SER A 199 6.55 18.53 -1.69
C SER A 199 5.64 19.19 -2.74
N GLY A 200 5.83 18.85 -4.02
CA GLY A 200 4.97 19.29 -5.13
C GLY A 200 3.51 18.81 -4.98
N LEU A 201 3.31 17.54 -4.62
CA LEU A 201 1.97 17.00 -4.32
C LEU A 201 1.29 17.73 -3.17
N SER A 202 2.04 18.06 -2.11
CA SER A 202 1.50 18.81 -0.97
C SER A 202 1.07 20.23 -1.37
N SER A 203 1.83 20.88 -2.26
CA SER A 203 1.46 22.18 -2.81
C SER A 203 0.19 22.09 -3.67
N LEU A 204 0.07 21.07 -4.52
CA LEU A 204 -1.13 20.86 -5.35
C LEU A 204 -2.36 20.58 -4.50
N GLN A 205 -2.22 19.78 -3.43
CA GLN A 205 -3.30 19.52 -2.47
C GLN A 205 -3.84 20.83 -1.88
N SER A 206 -2.95 21.71 -1.40
CA SER A 206 -3.36 23.00 -0.83
C SER A 206 -4.07 23.92 -1.84
N LEU A 207 -3.70 23.82 -3.13
CA LEU A 207 -4.36 24.57 -4.18
C LEU A 207 -5.77 24.03 -4.46
N LEU A 208 -5.94 22.71 -4.44
CA LEU A 208 -7.23 22.04 -4.62
C LEU A 208 -8.20 22.42 -3.49
N ASP A 209 -7.73 22.36 -2.24
CA ASP A 209 -8.53 22.74 -1.06
C ASP A 209 -9.01 24.20 -1.17
N ARG A 210 -8.13 25.11 -1.63
CA ARG A 210 -8.48 26.52 -1.85
C ARG A 210 -9.51 26.70 -2.97
N GLN A 211 -9.43 25.91 -4.04
CA GLN A 211 -10.43 25.93 -5.10
C GLN A 211 -11.78 25.42 -4.60
N GLU A 212 -11.79 24.36 -3.79
CA GLU A 212 -13.01 23.80 -3.21
C GLU A 212 -13.72 24.79 -2.26
N GLU A 213 -12.95 25.53 -1.46
CA GLU A 213 -13.46 26.63 -0.63
C GLU A 213 -14.10 27.74 -1.49
N THR A 214 -13.43 28.13 -2.58
CA THR A 214 -13.93 29.14 -3.51
C THR A 214 -15.24 28.70 -4.18
N ILE A 215 -15.31 27.45 -4.63
CA ILE A 215 -16.52 26.86 -5.21
C ILE A 215 -17.66 26.86 -4.18
N SER A 216 -17.37 26.44 -2.95
CA SER A 216 -18.34 26.41 -1.86
C SER A 216 -18.88 27.81 -1.52
N GLN A 217 -18.03 28.85 -1.57
CA GLN A 217 -18.46 30.23 -1.39
C GLN A 217 -19.37 30.70 -2.53
N LEU A 218 -18.98 30.45 -3.79
CA LEU A 218 -19.79 30.83 -4.95
C LEU A 218 -21.16 30.15 -4.96
N GLN A 219 -21.24 28.89 -4.54
CA GLN A 219 -22.51 28.18 -4.41
C GLN A 219 -23.43 28.82 -3.36
N ARG A 220 -22.89 29.25 -2.22
CA ARG A 220 -23.67 29.99 -1.20
C ARG A 220 -24.17 31.32 -1.72
N ASP A 221 -23.32 32.06 -2.42
CA ASP A 221 -23.68 33.36 -3.01
C ASP A 221 -24.76 33.21 -4.08
N LEU A 222 -24.63 32.19 -4.94
CA LEU A 222 -25.62 31.88 -5.98
C LEU A 222 -26.97 31.53 -5.38
N LYS A 223 -27.00 30.67 -4.36
CA LYS A 223 -28.22 30.33 -3.63
C LYS A 223 -28.88 31.56 -2.99
N SER A 224 -28.10 32.43 -2.35
CA SER A 224 -28.63 33.67 -1.75
C SER A 224 -29.23 34.60 -2.82
N LYS A 225 -28.61 34.70 -4.00
CA LYS A 225 -29.15 35.48 -5.12
C LYS A 225 -30.43 34.88 -5.70
N GLU A 226 -30.53 33.55 -5.79
CA GLU A 226 -31.76 32.87 -6.23
C GLU A 226 -32.92 33.13 -5.26
N GLU A 227 -32.67 33.07 -3.95
CA GLU A 227 -33.66 33.39 -2.91
C GLU A 227 -34.11 34.87 -3.00
N ALA A 228 -33.17 35.80 -3.19
CA ALA A 228 -33.46 37.22 -3.38
C ALA A 228 -34.30 37.49 -4.64
N LEU A 229 -33.99 36.80 -5.75
CA LEU A 229 -34.76 36.89 -6.99
C LEU A 229 -36.18 36.32 -6.80
N SER A 230 -36.31 35.16 -6.15
CA SER A 230 -37.61 34.56 -5.84
C SER A 230 -38.49 35.51 -5.03
N TYR A 231 -37.92 36.17 -4.01
CA TYR A 231 -38.61 37.18 -3.23
C TYR A 231 -39.02 38.41 -4.07
N SER A 232 -38.14 38.89 -4.95
CA SER A 232 -38.45 39.99 -5.86
C SER A 232 -39.58 39.65 -6.84
N TYR A 233 -39.66 38.41 -7.34
CA TYR A 233 -40.75 37.96 -8.20
C TYR A 233 -42.08 37.98 -7.44
N LYS A 234 -42.12 37.49 -6.20
CA LYS A 234 -43.33 37.51 -5.36
C LYS A 234 -43.82 38.93 -5.09
N LEU A 235 -42.91 39.85 -4.74
CA LEU A 235 -43.26 41.26 -4.56
C LEU A 235 -43.81 41.90 -5.84
N ASN A 236 -43.28 41.52 -7.01
CA ASN A 236 -43.79 42.01 -8.28
C ASN A 236 -45.20 41.46 -8.59
N GLU A 237 -45.48 40.18 -8.29
CA GLU A 237 -46.83 39.62 -8.41
C GLU A 237 -47.83 40.31 -7.47
N GLU A 238 -47.45 40.57 -6.22
CA GLU A 238 -48.25 41.35 -5.27
C GLU A 238 -48.49 42.78 -5.77
N SER A 239 -47.48 43.43 -6.36
CA SER A 239 -47.61 44.75 -6.98
C SER A 239 -48.58 44.76 -8.17
N ILE A 240 -48.53 43.73 -9.02
CA ILE A 240 -49.46 43.56 -10.15
C ILE A 240 -50.88 43.36 -9.63
N HIS A 241 -51.05 42.55 -8.58
CA HIS A 241 -52.35 42.32 -7.95
C HIS A 241 -52.95 43.61 -7.37
N LEU A 242 -52.15 44.39 -6.63
CA LEU A 242 -52.57 45.69 -6.09
C LEU A 242 -52.94 46.69 -7.19
N ARG A 243 -52.18 46.74 -8.28
CA ARG A 243 -52.51 47.59 -9.45
C ARG A 243 -53.85 47.18 -10.09
N SER A 244 -54.12 45.88 -10.18
CA SER A 244 -55.41 45.38 -10.67
C SER A 244 -56.56 45.78 -9.74
N GLN A 245 -56.39 45.63 -8.42
CA GLN A 245 -57.40 46.09 -7.44
C GLN A 245 -57.64 47.60 -7.51
N HIS A 246 -56.56 48.39 -7.63
CA HIS A 246 -56.67 49.84 -7.78
C HIS A 246 -57.49 50.22 -9.02
N SER A 247 -57.21 49.59 -10.16
CA SER A 247 -57.97 49.80 -11.40
C SER A 247 -59.47 49.47 -11.23
N ILE A 248 -59.80 48.42 -10.47
CA ILE A 248 -61.21 48.08 -10.15
C ILE A 248 -61.85 49.14 -9.25
N LEU A 249 -61.15 49.62 -8.22
CA LEU A 249 -61.68 50.67 -7.34
C LEU A 249 -61.86 52.01 -8.05
N GLU A 250 -60.92 52.36 -8.92
CA GLU A 250 -60.95 53.57 -9.73
C GLU A 250 -62.14 53.57 -10.72
N SER A 251 -62.43 52.42 -11.34
CA SER A 251 -63.63 52.28 -12.17
C SER A 251 -64.93 52.38 -11.38
N LYS A 252 -65.01 51.78 -10.18
CA LYS A 252 -66.16 51.94 -9.25
C LYS A 252 -66.36 53.38 -8.81
N LEU A 253 -65.27 54.09 -8.50
CA LEU A 253 -65.33 55.50 -8.11
C LEU A 253 -65.86 56.37 -9.27
N SER A 254 -65.35 56.13 -10.48
CA SER A 254 -65.81 56.82 -11.69
C SER A 254 -67.31 56.58 -11.95
N GLN A 255 -67.78 55.35 -11.73
CA GLN A 255 -69.20 55.01 -11.79
C GLN A 255 -70.02 55.79 -10.75
N GLN A 256 -69.58 55.82 -9.49
CA GLN A 256 -70.26 56.60 -8.44
C GLN A 256 -70.29 58.10 -8.74
N GLN A 257 -69.22 58.66 -9.32
CA GLN A 257 -69.19 60.06 -9.75
C GLN A 257 -70.22 60.32 -10.86
N ALA A 258 -70.39 59.40 -11.81
CA ALA A 258 -71.43 59.51 -12.84
C ALA A 258 -72.85 59.43 -12.24
N GLU A 259 -73.09 58.52 -11.29
CA GLU A 259 -74.37 58.37 -10.60
C GLU A 259 -74.74 59.62 -9.78
N THR A 260 -73.78 60.16 -9.02
CA THR A 260 -73.96 61.40 -8.22
C THR A 260 -74.22 62.62 -9.10
N ALA A 261 -73.48 62.79 -10.22
CA ALA A 261 -73.76 63.83 -11.21
C ALA A 261 -75.17 63.69 -11.80
N GLY A 262 -75.59 62.46 -12.09
CA GLY A 262 -76.95 62.15 -12.53
C GLY A 262 -78.02 62.51 -11.49
N LEU A 263 -77.77 62.25 -10.20
CA LEU A 263 -78.65 62.64 -9.10
C LEU A 263 -78.70 64.17 -8.92
N GLN A 264 -77.56 64.86 -9.00
CA GLN A 264 -77.50 66.31 -8.91
C GLN A 264 -78.35 66.97 -10.00
N THR A 265 -78.25 66.48 -11.24
CA THR A 265 -79.08 66.96 -12.35
C THR A 265 -80.58 66.79 -12.07
N LYS A 266 -80.98 65.70 -11.38
CA LYS A 266 -82.38 65.49 -10.96
C LYS A 266 -82.79 66.47 -9.86
N VAL A 267 -81.91 66.74 -8.89
CA VAL A 267 -82.13 67.74 -7.83
C VAL A 267 -82.30 69.12 -8.44
N ASP A 268 -81.39 69.56 -9.30
CA ASP A 268 -81.46 70.87 -9.97
C ASP A 268 -82.77 71.02 -10.76
N ARG A 269 -83.23 69.94 -11.42
CA ARG A 269 -84.53 69.91 -12.11
C ARG A 269 -85.72 70.02 -11.16
N LEU A 270 -85.67 69.37 -10.00
CA LEU A 270 -86.68 69.51 -8.96
C LEU A 270 -86.69 70.93 -8.37
N GLU A 271 -85.52 71.51 -8.09
CA GLU A 271 -85.39 72.89 -7.61
C GLU A 271 -85.95 73.90 -8.62
N TYR A 272 -85.70 73.69 -9.92
CA TYR A 272 -86.31 74.47 -10.98
C TYR A 272 -87.84 74.37 -11.00
N LEU A 273 -88.39 73.16 -10.88
CA LEU A 273 -89.84 72.93 -10.82
C LEU A 273 -90.46 73.58 -9.57
N ILE A 274 -89.82 73.45 -8.42
CA ILE A 274 -90.25 74.09 -7.17
C ILE A 274 -90.22 75.61 -7.32
N SER A 275 -89.18 76.17 -7.94
CA SER A 275 -89.09 77.61 -8.22
C SER A 275 -90.18 78.09 -9.17
N GLN A 276 -90.63 77.29 -10.14
CA GLN A 276 -91.81 77.61 -10.94
C GLN A 276 -93.11 77.61 -10.13
N ILE A 277 -93.24 76.72 -9.15
CA ILE A 277 -94.44 76.61 -8.31
C ILE A 277 -94.51 77.74 -7.27
N LEU A 278 -93.37 78.12 -6.67
CA LEU A 278 -93.28 79.15 -5.63
C LEU A 278 -93.02 80.57 -6.19
N GLY A 279 -92.49 80.69 -7.41
CA GLY A 279 -92.11 81.94 -8.07
C GLY A 279 -93.22 82.64 -8.85
N LYS A 280 -94.49 82.53 -8.41
CA LYS A 280 -95.59 83.35 -8.94
C LYS A 280 -96.02 84.43 -7.93
N PRO A 281 -95.37 85.60 -7.93
CA PRO A 281 -96.03 86.85 -7.58
C PRO A 281 -96.24 87.71 -8.82
N GLY A 282 -97.49 88.13 -9.00
CA GLY A 282 -97.77 89.52 -9.34
C GLY A 282 -97.38 90.00 -10.73
N ASN A 283 -98.30 89.76 -11.66
CA ASN A 283 -98.54 90.59 -12.83
C ASN A 283 -98.85 92.05 -12.39
N THR A 284 -97.96 93.01 -12.67
CA THR A 284 -98.24 94.48 -12.72
C THR A 284 -97.19 95.09 -13.64
N SER A 285 -97.48 95.42 -14.91
CA SER A 285 -98.17 96.64 -15.39
C SER A 285 -97.63 97.94 -14.78
N VAL A 286 -97.00 98.77 -15.62
CA VAL A 286 -96.91 100.26 -15.69
C VAL A 286 -95.68 100.54 -16.60
N ARG A 287 -95.79 101.00 -17.86
CA ARG A 287 -96.31 102.27 -18.44
C ARG A 287 -95.31 103.45 -18.31
N GLU A 288 -94.97 103.98 -19.49
CA GLU A 288 -94.60 105.37 -19.86
C GLU A 288 -93.21 105.98 -19.59
N THR A 289 -92.66 106.56 -20.69
CA THR A 289 -91.87 107.82 -20.84
C THR A 289 -90.51 107.93 -20.13
N SER A 290 -89.40 108.37 -20.75
CA SER A 290 -89.13 109.23 -21.91
C SER A 290 -87.88 108.79 -22.66
#